data_AF-A0A7X7V5F8-F1
#
_entry.id   AF-A0A7X7V5F8-F1
#
_cell.length_a   1.000
_cell.length_b   1.000
_cell.length_c   1.000
_cell.angle_alpha   90.00
_cell.angle_beta   90.00
_cell.angle_gamma   90.00
#
_symmetry.space_group_name_H-M   'P 1'
#
loop_
_entity.id
_entity.type
_entity.pdbx_description
1 polymer ?
#
loop_
_entity_poly.entity_id
_entity_poly.type
_entity_poly.pdbx_seq_one_letter_code
_entity_poly.pdbx_strand_id
1 'polypeptide(L)'
;MLGKDGRPAAGFQWPDGREGTQREALEADEVHFDASGRASEAQHVRTEDLRTFLEEKGVLTPPPRRAWLVRGSSVDGHDLIPSWRKQGFASLRASKLREVEPDISRDELKAIVNDDYSQTSYAAKAAKVDEFHAFLARMQVDDLIATTSQGQLFAGKITGPAEYVKSPDGLSNLRRDVAWASEGVDYAELPGEVKARLQIQYDVVEMTQQLEVLEKLLVTQQDNVAPAAAVPVLEVGLILPDASDDLASSLHVEREWLQECVDLLRDRPQLIFYGPPGTGKTYIAQHLAHHLAGDNVRLVQFHPAYSYEDFFEGYRPLEDGGFKLKPGPLRK
;
A
#
# COMPACT_ATOMS: atom_id res chain seq x y z
N MET A 1 -18.28 -17.02 15.14
CA MET A 1 -17.86 -16.57 16.49
C MET A 1 -16.73 -17.47 16.96
N LEU A 2 -15.50 -17.13 16.59
CA LEU A 2 -14.27 -17.72 17.14
C LEU A 2 -13.35 -16.55 17.52
N GLY A 3 -12.42 -16.78 18.44
CA GLY A 3 -11.35 -15.81 18.71
C GLY A 3 -10.50 -15.58 17.46
N LYS A 4 -9.71 -14.49 17.47
CA LYS A 4 -8.76 -14.18 16.36
C LYS A 4 -7.74 -15.31 16.11
N ASP A 5 -7.56 -16.20 17.08
CA ASP A 5 -6.68 -17.36 17.04
C ASP A 5 -7.37 -18.64 16.54
N GLY A 6 -8.63 -18.54 16.09
CA GLY A 6 -9.43 -19.67 15.57
C GLY A 6 -9.92 -20.61 16.65
N ARG A 7 -9.88 -20.20 17.93
CA ARG A 7 -10.31 -21.02 19.07
C ARG A 7 -11.68 -20.59 19.59
N PRO A 8 -12.47 -21.53 20.13
CA PRO A 8 -13.69 -21.20 20.86
C PRO A 8 -13.37 -20.31 22.06
N ALA A 9 -14.23 -19.32 22.33
CA ALA A 9 -14.06 -18.41 23.45
C ALA A 9 -14.18 -19.16 24.79
N ALA A 10 -13.18 -18.97 25.66
CA ALA A 10 -13.22 -19.53 27.01
C ALA A 10 -14.38 -18.91 27.80
N GLY A 11 -15.23 -19.75 28.40
CA GLY A 11 -16.39 -19.30 29.19
C GLY A 11 -17.55 -18.75 28.37
N PHE A 12 -17.64 -19.06 27.08
CA PHE A 12 -18.79 -18.69 26.26
C PHE A 12 -20.11 -19.22 26.86
N GLN A 13 -21.11 -18.35 26.93
CA GLN A 13 -22.48 -18.68 27.30
C GLN A 13 -23.42 -18.20 26.21
N TRP A 14 -24.43 -19.02 25.88
CA TRP A 14 -25.41 -18.64 24.88
C TRP A 14 -26.32 -17.52 25.39
N PRO A 15 -26.63 -16.50 24.56
CA PRO A 15 -27.52 -15.41 24.96
C PRO A 15 -28.95 -15.85 25.30
N ASP A 16 -29.40 -16.98 24.73
CA ASP A 16 -30.72 -17.58 24.97
C ASP A 16 -30.71 -18.60 26.13
N GLY A 17 -29.57 -18.76 26.81
CA GLY A 17 -29.43 -19.62 27.99
C GLY A 17 -29.37 -21.12 27.72
N ARG A 18 -29.24 -21.56 26.46
CA ARG A 18 -29.09 -22.99 26.15
C ARG A 18 -27.77 -23.57 26.69
N GLU A 19 -27.78 -24.86 27.00
CA GLU A 19 -26.58 -25.60 27.44
C GLU A 19 -25.68 -25.96 26.24
N GLY A 20 -24.42 -26.28 26.52
CA GLY A 20 -23.44 -26.68 25.52
C GLY A 20 -22.41 -25.59 25.21
N THR A 21 -21.21 -26.03 24.89
CA THR A 21 -20.08 -25.17 24.55
C THR A 21 -20.18 -24.67 23.11
N GLN A 22 -19.49 -23.56 22.82
CA GLN A 22 -19.34 -23.07 21.45
C GLN A 22 -18.69 -24.12 20.53
N ARG A 23 -17.80 -24.96 21.07
CA ARG A 23 -17.15 -26.03 20.30
C ARG A 23 -18.13 -27.11 19.88
N GLU A 24 -18.94 -27.61 20.81
CA GLU A 24 -19.92 -28.67 20.55
C GLU A 24 -20.94 -28.24 19.49
N ALA A 25 -21.38 -26.98 19.53
CA ALA A 25 -22.27 -26.44 18.48
C ALA A 25 -21.59 -26.38 17.11
N LEU A 26 -20.33 -25.95 17.05
CA LEU A 26 -19.58 -25.89 15.80
C LEU A 26 -19.27 -27.29 15.24
N GLU A 27 -18.93 -28.26 16.09
CA GLU A 27 -18.73 -29.65 15.69
C GLU A 27 -20.04 -30.31 15.20
N ALA A 28 -21.19 -29.93 15.79
CA ALA A 28 -22.51 -30.35 15.30
C ALA A 28 -22.84 -29.75 13.91
N ASP A 29 -22.33 -28.55 13.61
CA ASP A 29 -22.37 -27.92 12.29
C ASP A 29 -21.21 -28.39 11.37
N GLU A 30 -20.60 -29.54 11.68
CA GLU A 30 -19.53 -30.21 10.91
C GLU A 30 -18.21 -29.42 10.81
N VAL A 31 -17.96 -28.45 11.69
CA VAL A 31 -16.67 -27.75 11.77
C VAL A 31 -15.63 -28.64 12.46
N HIS A 32 -14.53 -28.91 11.77
CA HIS A 32 -13.43 -29.72 12.29
C HIS A 32 -12.40 -28.88 13.05
N PHE A 33 -11.85 -29.45 14.12
CA PHE A 33 -10.79 -28.85 14.91
C PHE A 33 -9.52 -29.70 14.83
N ASP A 34 -8.36 -29.05 14.75
CA ASP A 34 -7.06 -29.73 14.82
C ASP A 34 -6.72 -30.18 16.26
N ALA A 35 -5.62 -30.92 16.40
CA ALA A 35 -5.12 -31.38 17.70
C ALA A 35 -4.76 -30.24 18.66
N SER A 36 -4.59 -29.01 18.17
CA SER A 36 -4.32 -27.79 18.96
C SER A 36 -5.60 -27.05 19.39
N GLY A 37 -6.78 -27.58 19.04
CA GLY A 37 -8.09 -27.01 19.35
C GLY A 37 -8.46 -25.81 18.48
N ARG A 38 -7.80 -25.64 17.32
CA ARG A 38 -8.13 -24.59 16.34
C ARG A 38 -9.06 -25.12 15.27
N ALA A 39 -10.05 -24.32 14.88
CA ALA A 39 -10.92 -24.66 13.76
C ALA A 39 -10.11 -24.77 12.46
N SER A 40 -10.51 -25.70 11.61
CA SER A 40 -9.90 -25.94 10.29
C SER A 40 -9.96 -24.67 9.45
N GLU A 41 -8.80 -24.19 9.01
CA GLU A 41 -8.72 -23.02 8.13
C GLU A 41 -9.35 -23.28 6.76
N ALA A 42 -9.44 -24.55 6.34
CA ALA A 42 -10.11 -24.93 5.09
C ALA A 42 -11.64 -24.73 5.14
N GLN A 43 -12.24 -24.67 6.34
CA GLN A 43 -13.67 -24.44 6.56
C GLN A 43 -13.96 -22.98 6.97
N HIS A 44 -12.95 -22.10 6.94
CA HIS A 44 -13.13 -20.70 7.26
C HIS A 44 -13.87 -19.97 6.14
N VAL A 45 -15.10 -19.56 6.42
CA VAL A 45 -15.86 -18.64 5.55
C VAL A 45 -15.35 -17.22 5.77
N ARG A 46 -14.70 -16.63 4.76
CA ARG A 46 -14.26 -15.24 4.86
C ARG A 46 -15.44 -14.29 4.75
N THR A 47 -15.29 -13.09 5.30
CA THR A 47 -16.30 -12.02 5.18
C THR A 47 -16.68 -11.77 3.72
N GLU A 48 -15.71 -11.86 2.81
CA GLU A 48 -15.96 -11.66 1.37
C GLU A 48 -16.73 -12.81 0.72
N ASP A 49 -16.45 -14.06 1.13
CA ASP A 49 -17.22 -15.24 0.70
C ASP A 49 -18.69 -15.09 1.11
N LEU A 50 -18.91 -14.74 2.38
CA LEU A 50 -20.25 -14.56 2.93
C LEU A 50 -20.99 -13.40 2.25
N ARG A 51 -20.31 -12.27 2.03
CA ARG A 51 -20.92 -11.12 1.34
C ARG A 51 -21.34 -11.49 -0.08
N THR A 52 -20.44 -12.11 -0.84
CA THR A 52 -20.73 -12.54 -2.23
C THR A 52 -21.94 -13.46 -2.26
N PHE A 53 -21.98 -14.47 -1.38
CA PHE A 53 -23.11 -15.38 -1.25
C PHE A 53 -24.43 -14.64 -0.93
N LEU A 54 -24.40 -13.65 -0.04
CA LEU A 54 -25.59 -12.88 0.31
C LEU A 54 -26.05 -11.93 -0.81
N GLU A 55 -25.12 -11.37 -1.60
CA GLU A 55 -25.43 -10.57 -2.80
C GLU A 55 -26.08 -11.47 -3.88
N GLU A 56 -25.53 -12.65 -4.15
CA GLU A 56 -26.09 -13.64 -5.10
C GLU A 56 -27.49 -14.13 -4.69
N LYS A 57 -27.73 -14.30 -3.39
CA LYS A 57 -29.05 -14.65 -2.85
C LYS A 57 -30.03 -13.49 -2.84
N GLY A 58 -29.62 -12.30 -3.29
CA GLY A 58 -30.45 -11.08 -3.28
C GLY A 58 -30.77 -10.56 -1.87
N VAL A 59 -30.05 -11.05 -0.85
CA VAL A 59 -30.21 -10.61 0.55
C VAL A 59 -29.54 -9.26 0.76
N LEU A 60 -28.38 -9.06 0.14
CA LEU A 60 -27.71 -7.77 0.08
C LEU A 60 -27.93 -7.14 -1.29
N THR A 61 -28.34 -5.88 -1.30
CA THR A 61 -28.32 -5.07 -2.51
C THR A 61 -26.94 -4.45 -2.66
N PRO A 62 -26.22 -4.72 -3.76
CA PRO A 62 -24.91 -4.11 -3.98
C PRO A 62 -25.08 -2.59 -4.07
N PRO A 63 -24.17 -1.80 -3.47
CA PRO A 63 -24.21 -0.36 -3.60
C PRO A 63 -24.02 0.04 -5.07
N PRO A 64 -24.62 1.17 -5.51
CA PRO A 64 -24.53 1.61 -6.90
C PRO A 64 -23.10 1.94 -7.33
N ARG A 65 -22.22 2.19 -6.36
CA ARG A 65 -20.82 2.52 -6.56
C ARG A 65 -19.98 2.02 -5.39
N ARG A 66 -18.78 1.53 -5.69
CA ARG A 66 -17.84 1.02 -4.69
C ARG A 66 -16.59 1.90 -4.65
N ALA A 67 -15.84 1.75 -3.57
CA ALA A 67 -14.52 2.35 -3.44
C ALA A 67 -13.49 1.26 -3.15
N TRP A 68 -12.29 1.44 -3.67
CA TRP A 68 -11.22 0.46 -3.62
C TRP A 68 -9.89 1.12 -3.30
N LEU A 69 -9.04 0.44 -2.53
CA LEU A 69 -7.62 0.75 -2.41
C LEU A 69 -6.85 -0.31 -3.19
N VAL A 70 -5.99 0.13 -4.10
CA VAL A 70 -5.07 -0.76 -4.83
C VAL A 70 -3.64 -0.27 -4.59
N ARG A 71 -2.79 -1.16 -4.08
CA ARG A 71 -1.40 -0.84 -3.77
C ARG A 71 -0.50 -1.10 -4.97
N GLY A 72 0.27 -0.07 -5.34
CA GLY A 72 1.31 -0.17 -6.37
C GLY A 72 2.66 0.37 -5.93
N SER A 73 2.79 0.83 -4.67
CA SER A 73 3.98 1.50 -4.16
C SER A 73 5.11 0.56 -3.74
N SER A 74 4.86 -0.76 -3.71
CA SER A 74 5.87 -1.77 -3.38
C SER A 74 5.55 -3.07 -4.13
N VAL A 75 5.54 -2.99 -5.46
CA VAL A 75 5.39 -4.17 -6.31
C VAL A 75 6.78 -4.71 -6.60
N ASP A 76 7.18 -5.75 -5.87
CA ASP A 76 8.53 -6.33 -5.96
C ASP A 76 9.67 -5.33 -5.66
N GLY A 77 9.38 -4.31 -4.85
CA GLY A 77 10.31 -3.23 -4.52
C GLY A 77 10.28 -2.03 -5.47
N HIS A 78 9.36 -2.00 -6.43
CA HIS A 78 9.14 -0.87 -7.34
C HIS A 78 7.88 -0.09 -6.98
N ASP A 79 7.94 1.24 -7.06
CA ASP A 79 6.77 2.12 -6.99
C ASP A 79 6.23 2.37 -8.40
N LEU A 80 5.09 1.75 -8.73
CA LEU A 80 4.45 1.90 -10.03
C LEU A 80 3.50 3.11 -10.07
N ILE A 81 3.21 3.75 -8.93
CA ILE A 81 2.20 4.80 -8.82
C ILE A 81 2.50 6.03 -9.70
N PRO A 82 3.75 6.51 -9.82
CA PRO A 82 4.06 7.59 -10.76
C PRO A 82 3.66 7.26 -12.21
N SER A 83 3.92 6.02 -12.66
CA SER A 83 3.55 5.58 -14.01
C SER A 83 2.04 5.44 -14.19
N TRP A 84 1.35 4.89 -13.18
CA TRP A 84 -0.11 4.74 -13.14
C TRP A 84 -0.81 6.08 -13.30
N ARG A 85 -0.35 7.09 -12.56
CA ARG A 85 -0.93 8.43 -12.59
C ARG A 85 -0.66 9.14 -13.92
N LYS A 86 0.57 9.04 -14.43
CA LYS A 86 0.96 9.68 -15.69
C LYS A 86 0.26 9.08 -16.91
N GLN A 87 0.07 7.76 -16.92
CA GLN A 87 -0.48 7.02 -18.06
C GLN A 87 -1.97 6.69 -17.90
N GLY A 88 -2.57 6.99 -16.75
CA GLY A 88 -4.01 6.83 -16.53
C GLY A 88 -4.47 5.40 -16.31
N PHE A 89 -3.73 4.60 -15.52
CA PHE A 89 -4.13 3.24 -15.19
C PHE A 89 -3.85 2.88 -13.72
N ALA A 90 -4.40 1.76 -13.25
CA ALA A 90 -3.99 1.05 -12.04
C ALA A 90 -3.66 -0.39 -12.40
N SER A 91 -2.81 -1.08 -11.63
CA SER A 91 -2.48 -2.47 -11.93
C SER A 91 -2.29 -3.37 -10.73
N LEU A 92 -2.52 -4.66 -10.91
CA LEU A 92 -2.25 -5.70 -9.93
C LEU A 92 -1.21 -6.68 -10.50
N ARG A 93 -0.27 -7.12 -9.66
CA ARG A 93 0.74 -8.11 -10.06
C ARG A 93 0.09 -9.49 -10.18
N ALA A 94 -0.32 -9.83 -11.40
CA ALA A 94 -0.84 -11.13 -11.77
C ALA A 94 0.23 -11.94 -12.55
N SER A 95 1.40 -12.15 -11.95
CA SER A 95 2.56 -12.71 -12.67
C SER A 95 2.43 -14.18 -13.06
N LYS A 96 1.67 -14.97 -12.28
CA LYS A 96 1.43 -16.40 -12.55
C LYS A 96 -0.01 -16.72 -12.94
N LEU A 97 -0.91 -15.75 -12.79
CA LEU A 97 -2.31 -15.94 -13.13
C LEU A 97 -2.45 -15.98 -14.65
N ARG A 98 -3.05 -17.05 -15.17
CA ARG A 98 -3.47 -17.10 -16.58
C ARG A 98 -4.54 -16.05 -16.88
N GLU A 99 -4.71 -15.74 -18.16
CA GLU A 99 -5.81 -14.88 -18.61
C GLU A 99 -7.15 -15.58 -18.35
N VAL A 100 -8.11 -14.84 -17.80
CA VAL A 100 -9.46 -15.34 -17.49
C VAL A 100 -10.50 -14.33 -17.94
N GLU A 101 -11.72 -14.80 -18.15
CA GLU A 101 -12.83 -13.93 -18.54
C GLU A 101 -13.19 -12.93 -17.42
N PRO A 102 -13.57 -11.68 -17.75
CA PRO A 102 -13.90 -10.65 -16.75
C PRO A 102 -15.07 -11.00 -15.82
N ASP A 103 -15.98 -11.87 -16.25
CA ASP A 103 -17.16 -12.33 -15.52
C ASP A 103 -16.94 -13.66 -14.78
N ILE A 104 -15.69 -14.11 -14.65
CA ILE A 104 -15.34 -15.34 -13.96
C ILE A 104 -15.94 -15.40 -12.55
N SER A 105 -16.56 -16.53 -12.23
CA SER A 105 -17.08 -16.73 -10.87
C SER A 105 -15.92 -16.86 -9.89
N ARG A 106 -16.16 -16.48 -8.63
CA ARG A 106 -15.13 -16.59 -7.60
C ARG A 106 -14.66 -18.04 -7.38
N ASP A 107 -15.55 -19.01 -7.54
CA ASP A 107 -15.22 -20.44 -7.37
C ASP A 107 -14.34 -20.97 -8.52
N GLU A 108 -14.62 -20.56 -9.76
CA GLU A 108 -13.76 -20.86 -10.90
C GLU A 108 -12.38 -20.21 -10.74
N LEU A 109 -12.34 -18.94 -10.33
CA LEU A 109 -11.08 -18.24 -10.07
C LEU A 109 -10.28 -18.90 -8.94
N LYS A 110 -10.95 -19.40 -7.89
CA LYS A 110 -10.32 -20.14 -6.80
C LYS A 110 -9.65 -21.41 -7.29
N ALA A 111 -10.29 -22.16 -8.18
CA ALA A 111 -9.70 -23.34 -8.80
C ALA A 111 -8.43 -22.98 -9.61
N ILE A 112 -8.49 -21.91 -10.39
CA ILE A 112 -7.35 -21.41 -11.18
C ILE A 112 -6.19 -20.97 -10.28
N VAL A 113 -6.45 -20.16 -9.25
CA VAL A 113 -5.41 -19.70 -8.32
C VAL A 113 -4.77 -20.86 -7.56
N ASN A 114 -5.54 -21.88 -7.20
CA ASN A 114 -5.00 -23.06 -6.53
C ASN A 114 -3.97 -23.81 -7.38
N ASP A 115 -4.16 -23.82 -8.70
CA ASP A 115 -3.26 -24.42 -9.69
C ASP A 115 -2.06 -23.50 -9.98
N ASP A 116 -2.31 -22.27 -10.43
CA ASP A 116 -1.30 -21.28 -10.85
C ASP A 116 -0.36 -20.85 -9.72
N TYR A 117 -0.86 -20.85 -8.48
CA TYR A 117 -0.11 -20.52 -7.28
C TYR A 117 0.10 -21.75 -6.39
N SER A 118 0.14 -22.96 -6.95
CA SER A 118 0.24 -24.24 -6.20
C SER A 118 1.28 -24.26 -5.06
N GLN A 119 2.43 -23.60 -5.25
CA GLN A 119 3.54 -23.52 -4.29
C GLN A 119 3.33 -22.52 -3.13
N THR A 120 2.26 -21.74 -3.16
CA THR A 120 1.95 -20.73 -2.14
C THR A 120 1.08 -21.33 -1.02
N SER A 121 1.16 -20.75 0.20
CA SER A 121 0.33 -21.20 1.33
C SER A 121 -1.16 -21.01 1.07
N TYR A 122 -2.00 -21.79 1.74
CA TYR A 122 -3.47 -21.69 1.62
C TYR A 122 -4.00 -20.28 1.91
N ALA A 123 -3.52 -19.67 3.00
CA ALA A 123 -3.90 -18.32 3.39
C ALA A 123 -3.57 -17.26 2.32
N ALA A 124 -2.39 -17.38 1.68
CA ALA A 124 -1.95 -16.47 0.63
C ALA A 124 -2.65 -16.72 -0.71
N LYS A 125 -2.96 -17.98 -1.06
CA LYS A 125 -3.83 -18.30 -2.21
C LYS A 125 -5.21 -17.68 -2.04
N ALA A 126 -5.83 -17.84 -0.88
CA ALA A 126 -7.14 -17.27 -0.60
C ALA A 126 -7.11 -15.73 -0.64
N ALA A 127 -6.05 -15.08 -0.16
CA ALA A 127 -5.87 -13.63 -0.34
C ALA A 127 -5.76 -13.24 -1.82
N LYS A 128 -5.02 -14.01 -2.64
CA LYS A 128 -4.93 -13.76 -4.08
C LYS A 128 -6.26 -13.94 -4.80
N VAL A 129 -7.08 -14.92 -4.41
CA VAL A 129 -8.45 -15.06 -4.93
C VAL A 129 -9.27 -13.81 -4.63
N ASP A 130 -9.23 -13.32 -3.39
CA ASP A 130 -9.96 -12.11 -2.99
C ASP A 130 -9.50 -10.88 -3.81
N GLU A 131 -8.19 -10.70 -3.96
CA GLU A 131 -7.58 -9.60 -4.72
C GLU A 131 -7.92 -9.65 -6.21
N PHE A 132 -7.74 -10.81 -6.85
CA PHE A 132 -8.03 -10.98 -8.28
C PHE A 132 -9.52 -10.89 -8.57
N HIS A 133 -10.38 -11.50 -7.74
CA HIS A 133 -11.83 -11.40 -7.93
C HIS A 133 -12.33 -9.96 -7.75
N ALA A 134 -11.79 -9.24 -6.75
CA ALA A 134 -12.09 -7.84 -6.57
C ALA A 134 -11.71 -7.02 -7.82
N PHE A 135 -10.49 -7.21 -8.34
CA PHE A 135 -10.00 -6.44 -9.47
C PHE A 135 -10.64 -6.83 -10.81
N LEU A 136 -10.93 -8.10 -11.06
CA LEU A 136 -11.51 -8.59 -12.32
C LEU A 136 -13.02 -8.35 -12.38
N ALA A 137 -13.75 -8.83 -11.39
CA ALA A 137 -15.21 -8.94 -11.46
C ALA A 137 -15.95 -7.87 -10.65
N ARG A 138 -15.43 -7.47 -9.47
CA ARG A 138 -16.18 -6.57 -8.57
C ARG A 138 -15.95 -5.08 -8.83
N MET A 139 -14.75 -4.70 -9.24
CA MET A 139 -14.45 -3.34 -9.66
C MET A 139 -15.17 -3.04 -10.96
N GLN A 140 -15.95 -1.96 -10.97
CA GLN A 140 -16.72 -1.55 -12.14
C GLN A 140 -16.26 -0.17 -12.63
N VAL A 141 -16.60 0.13 -13.88
CA VAL A 141 -16.47 1.50 -14.39
C VAL A 141 -17.32 2.41 -13.49
N ASP A 142 -16.82 3.61 -13.27
CA ASP A 142 -17.33 4.61 -12.35
C ASP A 142 -17.01 4.43 -10.85
N ASP A 143 -16.51 3.26 -10.42
CA ASP A 143 -16.04 3.08 -9.05
C ASP A 143 -14.88 4.03 -8.72
N LEU A 144 -14.73 4.34 -7.43
CA LEU A 144 -13.58 5.04 -6.92
C LEU A 144 -12.43 4.08 -6.64
N ILE A 145 -11.23 4.50 -7.02
CA ILE A 145 -10.00 3.79 -6.72
C ILE A 145 -9.03 4.76 -6.05
N ALA A 146 -8.34 4.28 -5.02
CA ALA A 146 -7.34 5.02 -4.29
C ALA A 146 -6.02 4.22 -4.25
N THR A 147 -4.92 4.93 -4.11
CA THR A 147 -3.59 4.37 -3.91
C THR A 147 -2.77 5.30 -3.02
N THR A 148 -1.73 4.76 -2.40
CA THR A 148 -0.81 5.54 -1.57
C THR A 148 0.60 5.47 -2.16
N SER A 149 1.26 6.61 -2.29
CA SER A 149 2.68 6.69 -2.62
C SER A 149 3.29 7.92 -1.94
N GLN A 150 4.53 7.79 -1.48
CA GLN A 150 5.31 8.89 -0.88
C GLN A 150 4.57 9.67 0.24
N GLY A 151 3.79 8.97 1.07
CA GLY A 151 3.07 9.60 2.18
C GLY A 151 1.80 10.34 1.76
N GLN A 152 1.38 10.23 0.50
CA GLN A 152 0.15 10.82 -0.02
C GLN A 152 -0.84 9.76 -0.46
N LEU A 153 -2.13 10.07 -0.36
CA LEU A 153 -3.23 9.31 -0.92
C LEU A 153 -3.66 9.96 -2.23
N PHE A 154 -3.61 9.19 -3.32
CA PHE A 154 -4.16 9.59 -4.61
C PHE A 154 -5.47 8.84 -4.81
N ALA A 155 -6.49 9.55 -5.28
CA ALA A 155 -7.77 8.97 -5.64
C ALA A 155 -8.07 9.23 -7.12
N GLY A 156 -8.89 8.37 -7.71
CA GLY A 156 -9.26 8.42 -9.10
C GLY A 156 -10.55 7.65 -9.35
N LYS A 157 -11.02 7.73 -10.58
CA LYS A 157 -12.23 7.05 -11.04
C LYS A 157 -11.87 6.01 -12.09
N ILE A 158 -12.39 4.79 -11.96
CA ILE A 158 -12.17 3.73 -12.94
C ILE A 158 -12.93 4.07 -14.22
N THR A 159 -12.25 4.06 -15.36
CA THR A 159 -12.81 4.45 -16.67
C THR A 159 -12.90 3.29 -17.65
N GLY A 160 -12.28 2.14 -17.37
CA GLY A 160 -12.25 0.99 -18.27
C GLY A 160 -12.37 -0.37 -17.56
N PRO A 161 -12.62 -1.44 -18.34
CA PRO A 161 -12.62 -2.81 -17.83
C PRO A 161 -11.23 -3.26 -17.42
N ALA A 162 -11.14 -4.43 -16.77
CA ALA A 162 -9.85 -5.06 -16.50
C ALA A 162 -9.26 -5.63 -17.80
N GLU A 163 -7.97 -5.42 -18.02
CA GLU A 163 -7.24 -5.89 -19.19
C GLU A 163 -5.93 -6.57 -18.81
N TYR A 164 -5.59 -7.63 -19.55
CA TYR A 164 -4.31 -8.33 -19.43
C TYR A 164 -3.28 -7.70 -20.38
N VAL A 165 -2.22 -7.17 -19.81
CA VAL A 165 -1.13 -6.51 -20.56
C VAL A 165 0.18 -7.23 -20.30
N LYS A 166 0.93 -7.53 -21.37
CA LYS A 166 2.30 -8.04 -21.23
C LYS A 166 3.21 -6.90 -20.78
N SER A 167 3.59 -6.90 -19.50
CA SER A 167 4.63 -5.99 -19.00
C SER A 167 6.01 -6.66 -19.09
N PRO A 168 7.08 -5.95 -19.53
CA PRO A 168 8.41 -6.53 -19.68
C PRO A 168 8.94 -7.21 -18.40
N ASP A 169 8.58 -6.67 -17.23
CA ASP A 169 9.06 -7.14 -15.93
C ASP A 169 8.02 -8.01 -15.19
N GLY A 170 6.84 -8.23 -15.79
CA GLY A 170 5.76 -9.01 -15.17
C GLY A 170 5.12 -8.37 -13.93
N LEU A 171 5.36 -7.07 -13.69
CA LEU A 171 4.92 -6.34 -12.50
C LEU A 171 3.56 -5.65 -12.66
N SER A 172 3.09 -5.46 -13.89
CA SER A 172 1.90 -4.65 -14.21
C SER A 172 1.03 -5.33 -15.26
N ASN A 173 0.63 -6.56 -14.96
CA ASN A 173 0.04 -7.47 -15.95
C ASN A 173 -1.48 -7.43 -16.02
N LEU A 174 -2.12 -7.06 -14.91
CA LEU A 174 -3.56 -6.89 -14.86
C LEU A 174 -3.82 -5.41 -14.62
N ARG A 175 -4.42 -4.71 -15.59
CA ARG A 175 -4.58 -3.25 -15.58
C ARG A 175 -6.04 -2.85 -15.67
N ARG A 176 -6.34 -1.65 -15.21
CA ARG A 176 -7.60 -0.94 -15.45
C ARG A 176 -7.28 0.51 -15.75
N ASP A 177 -8.01 1.11 -16.69
CA ASP A 177 -7.90 2.55 -16.93
C ASP A 177 -8.51 3.33 -15.77
N VAL A 178 -7.82 4.40 -15.37
CA VAL A 178 -8.18 5.24 -14.24
C VAL A 178 -7.92 6.71 -14.56
N ALA A 179 -8.96 7.52 -14.42
CA ALA A 179 -8.83 8.97 -14.36
C ALA A 179 -8.42 9.38 -12.94
N TRP A 180 -7.10 9.53 -12.73
CA TRP A 180 -6.54 9.97 -11.45
C TRP A 180 -6.73 11.47 -11.21
N ALA A 181 -6.94 11.85 -9.95
CA ALA A 181 -6.83 13.24 -9.54
C ALA A 181 -5.38 13.75 -9.68
N SER A 182 -5.25 15.03 -10.01
CA SER A 182 -3.97 15.70 -10.22
C SER A 182 -3.15 15.82 -8.94
N GLU A 183 -3.80 15.94 -7.78
CA GLU A 183 -3.14 16.11 -6.50
C GLU A 183 -3.42 14.95 -5.54
N GLY A 184 -2.46 14.69 -4.64
CA GLY A 184 -2.61 13.74 -3.55
C GLY A 184 -3.01 14.46 -2.26
N VAL A 185 -3.66 13.75 -1.36
CA VAL A 185 -3.94 14.23 0.00
C VAL A 185 -2.83 13.74 0.93
N ASP A 186 -2.23 14.63 1.72
CA ASP A 186 -1.22 14.24 2.70
C ASP A 186 -1.82 13.26 3.72
N TYR A 187 -1.09 12.19 4.02
CA TYR A 187 -1.51 11.21 5.02
C TYR A 187 -1.88 11.85 6.36
N ALA A 188 -1.21 12.92 6.78
CA ALA A 188 -1.50 13.65 8.01
C ALA A 188 -2.93 14.21 8.02
N GLU A 189 -3.44 14.67 6.88
CA GLU A 189 -4.75 15.31 6.70
C GLU A 189 -5.88 14.29 6.56
N LEU A 190 -5.57 13.01 6.36
CA LEU A 190 -6.60 11.99 6.16
C LEU A 190 -7.44 11.75 7.43
N PRO A 191 -8.76 11.53 7.28
CA PRO A 191 -9.62 11.06 8.36
C PRO A 191 -9.17 9.72 8.95
N GLY A 192 -9.42 9.51 10.24
CA GLY A 192 -9.00 8.30 10.97
C GLY A 192 -9.54 7.00 10.39
N GLU A 193 -10.76 7.00 9.85
CA GLU A 193 -11.36 5.83 9.21
C GLU A 193 -10.67 5.42 7.91
N VAL A 194 -10.18 6.40 7.13
CA VAL A 194 -9.37 6.15 5.92
C VAL A 194 -8.01 5.60 6.33
N LYS A 195 -7.35 6.24 7.31
CA LYS A 195 -6.08 5.77 7.88
C LYS A 195 -6.16 4.33 8.37
N ALA A 196 -7.25 3.95 9.04
CA ALA A 196 -7.45 2.58 9.51
C ALA A 196 -7.49 1.55 8.37
N ARG A 197 -8.11 1.89 7.23
CA ARG A 197 -8.09 1.02 6.03
C ARG A 197 -6.69 0.94 5.42
N LEU A 198 -5.91 2.02 5.43
CA LEU A 198 -4.55 2.06 4.92
C LEU A 198 -3.56 1.19 5.72
N GLN A 199 -3.88 0.79 6.95
CA GLN A 199 -3.06 -0.13 7.74
C GLN A 199 -3.24 -1.60 7.36
N ILE A 200 -4.25 -1.92 6.53
CA ILE A 200 -4.54 -3.29 6.09
C ILE A 200 -3.52 -3.69 5.01
N GLN A 201 -2.76 -4.76 5.26
CA GLN A 201 -1.64 -5.20 4.41
C GLN A 201 -2.04 -6.09 3.22
N TYR A 202 -3.21 -5.84 2.61
CA TYR A 202 -3.60 -6.50 1.35
C TYR A 202 -3.38 -5.55 0.17
N ASP A 203 -3.11 -6.13 -1.01
CA ASP A 203 -2.84 -5.36 -2.24
C ASP A 203 -4.12 -4.67 -2.73
N VAL A 204 -5.27 -5.30 -2.52
CA VAL A 204 -6.60 -4.77 -2.83
C VAL A 204 -7.45 -4.78 -1.57
N VAL A 205 -8.02 -3.62 -1.22
CA VAL A 205 -8.88 -3.46 -0.05
C VAL A 205 -10.16 -2.73 -0.45
N GLU A 206 -11.32 -3.31 -0.16
CA GLU A 206 -12.59 -2.62 -0.37
C GLU A 206 -12.73 -1.46 0.63
N MET A 207 -13.12 -0.28 0.15
CA MET A 207 -13.30 0.95 0.94
C MET A 207 -14.68 1.56 0.73
N THR A 208 -15.67 0.77 0.29
CA THR A 208 -17.04 1.26 0.01
C THR A 208 -17.69 1.94 1.21
N GLN A 209 -17.35 1.56 2.45
CA GLN A 209 -17.83 2.25 3.65
C GLN A 209 -17.26 3.67 3.81
N GLN A 210 -16.12 3.96 3.17
CA GLN A 210 -15.45 5.26 3.15
C GLN A 210 -15.71 6.03 1.84
N LEU A 211 -16.64 5.56 1.00
CA LEU A 211 -16.91 6.13 -0.32
C LEU A 211 -17.19 7.64 -0.25
N GLU A 212 -18.13 8.06 0.61
CA GLU A 212 -18.50 9.47 0.75
C GLU A 212 -17.33 10.36 1.19
N VAL A 213 -16.41 9.82 1.99
CA VAL A 213 -15.24 10.55 2.46
C VAL A 213 -14.21 10.70 1.35
N LEU A 214 -13.95 9.63 0.60
CA LEU A 214 -13.07 9.66 -0.57
C LEU A 214 -13.62 10.59 -1.66
N GLU A 215 -14.94 10.60 -1.87
CA GLU A 215 -15.61 11.54 -2.77
C GLU A 215 -15.40 13.00 -2.37
N LYS A 216 -15.58 13.33 -1.09
CA LYS A 216 -15.38 14.69 -0.61
C LYS A 216 -13.93 15.15 -0.77
N LEU A 217 -12.97 14.26 -0.52
CA LEU A 217 -11.55 14.53 -0.75
C LEU A 217 -11.28 14.83 -2.24
N LEU A 218 -11.87 14.05 -3.15
CA LEU A 218 -11.76 14.27 -4.59
C LEU A 218 -12.38 15.58 -5.06
N VAL A 219 -13.59 15.91 -4.58
CA VAL A 219 -14.30 17.14 -4.97
C VAL A 219 -13.56 18.38 -4.45
N THR A 220 -13.05 18.34 -3.22
CA THR A 220 -12.28 19.46 -2.64
C THR A 220 -11.01 19.76 -3.47
N GLN A 221 -10.40 18.72 -4.07
CA GLN A 221 -9.28 18.88 -4.98
C GLN A 221 -9.68 19.39 -6.38
N GLN A 222 -10.88 19.07 -6.85
CA GLN A 222 -11.39 19.56 -8.13
C GLN A 222 -11.89 21.02 -8.05
N ASP A 223 -12.53 21.41 -6.94
CA ASP A 223 -13.08 22.77 -6.73
C ASP A 223 -12.00 23.82 -6.43
N ASN A 224 -10.84 23.41 -5.91
CA ASN A 224 -9.67 24.30 -5.76
C ASN A 224 -8.98 24.64 -7.09
N VAL A 225 -9.45 24.05 -8.19
CA VAL A 225 -8.98 24.37 -9.54
C VAL A 225 -10.04 25.23 -10.24
N ALA A 226 -9.92 26.56 -10.11
CA ALA A 226 -10.51 27.45 -11.10
C ALA A 226 -10.04 27.01 -12.51
N PRO A 227 -10.86 27.11 -13.57
CA PRO A 227 -10.53 26.57 -14.88
C PRO A 227 -9.42 27.41 -15.53
N ALA A 228 -8.17 27.14 -15.14
CA ALA A 228 -7.00 27.63 -15.81
C ALA A 228 -6.61 26.60 -16.86
N ALA A 229 -6.76 27.00 -18.12
CA ALA A 229 -6.24 26.29 -19.27
C ALA A 229 -4.83 25.75 -18.98
N ALA A 230 -4.58 24.51 -19.40
CA ALA A 230 -3.32 23.78 -19.33
C ALA A 230 -2.08 24.69 -19.31
N VAL A 231 -1.68 25.10 -18.12
CA VAL A 231 -0.32 25.53 -17.85
C VAL A 231 0.38 24.26 -17.41
N PRO A 232 1.44 23.81 -18.11
CA PRO A 232 2.22 22.69 -17.63
C PRO A 232 2.77 23.11 -16.27
N VAL A 233 2.31 22.44 -15.22
CA VAL A 233 2.97 22.48 -13.92
C VAL A 233 4.36 21.93 -14.21
N LEU A 234 5.34 22.83 -14.30
CA LEU A 234 6.73 22.43 -14.14
C LEU A 234 6.83 21.94 -12.70
N GLU A 235 6.60 20.64 -12.50
CA GLU A 235 7.24 19.93 -11.41
C GLU A 235 8.72 20.27 -11.56
N VAL A 236 9.23 21.15 -10.70
CA VAL A 236 10.66 21.16 -10.44
C VAL A 236 10.91 19.86 -9.70
N GLY A 237 10.95 18.76 -10.45
CA GLY A 237 11.53 17.52 -9.97
C GLY A 237 12.89 17.89 -9.42
N LEU A 238 13.21 17.37 -8.25
CA LEU A 238 14.50 17.60 -7.64
C LEU A 238 15.53 16.88 -8.52
N ILE A 239 16.04 17.56 -9.54
CA ILE A 239 17.01 17.00 -10.48
C ILE A 239 18.34 16.98 -9.76
N LEU A 240 18.68 15.81 -9.22
CA LEU A 240 20.03 15.56 -8.70
C LEU A 240 21.03 15.73 -9.85
N PRO A 241 22.03 16.61 -9.75
CA PRO A 241 23.02 16.80 -10.81
C PRO A 241 23.86 15.52 -11.00
N ASP A 242 24.29 15.26 -12.24
CA ASP A 242 25.22 14.16 -12.55
C ASP A 242 26.54 14.31 -11.80
N ALA A 243 27.26 13.19 -11.64
CA ALA A 243 28.59 13.20 -11.04
C ALA A 243 29.59 13.93 -11.95
N SER A 244 30.35 14.87 -11.37
CA SER A 244 31.39 15.61 -12.10
C SER A 244 32.74 14.89 -12.04
N ASP A 245 33.58 15.10 -13.06
CA ASP A 245 34.97 14.63 -13.06
C ASP A 245 35.80 15.23 -11.91
N ASP A 246 35.50 16.48 -11.52
CA ASP A 246 36.14 17.16 -10.39
C ASP A 246 35.81 16.48 -9.05
N LEU A 247 34.55 16.06 -8.87
CA LEU A 247 34.12 15.32 -7.69
C LEU A 247 34.79 13.93 -7.65
N ALA A 248 34.83 13.22 -8.77
CA ALA A 248 35.49 11.91 -8.88
C ALA A 248 36.99 12.01 -8.54
N SER A 249 37.66 13.02 -9.10
CA SER A 249 39.08 13.29 -8.86
C SER A 249 39.37 13.62 -7.40
N SER A 250 38.53 14.45 -6.76
CA SER A 250 38.73 14.83 -5.35
C SER A 250 38.44 13.70 -4.36
N LEU A 251 37.54 12.78 -4.73
CA LEU A 251 37.21 11.60 -3.92
C LEU A 251 38.10 10.38 -4.21
N HIS A 252 38.98 10.45 -5.21
CA HIS A 252 39.83 9.35 -5.66
C HIS A 252 39.04 8.08 -6.00
N VAL A 253 37.90 8.25 -6.69
CA VAL A 253 37.02 7.17 -7.16
C VAL A 253 36.69 7.37 -8.63
N GLU A 254 36.25 6.30 -9.30
CA GLU A 254 35.82 6.38 -10.70
C GLU A 254 34.53 7.20 -10.84
N ARG A 255 34.44 8.05 -11.87
CA ARG A 255 33.23 8.84 -12.15
C ARG A 255 32.01 7.96 -12.38
N GLU A 256 32.19 6.82 -13.06
CA GLU A 256 31.12 5.85 -13.32
C GLU A 256 30.49 5.35 -12.01
N TRP A 257 31.31 5.02 -11.02
CA TRP A 257 30.82 4.59 -9.70
C TRP A 257 30.06 5.70 -8.95
N LEU A 258 30.52 6.95 -9.04
CA LEU A 258 29.76 8.08 -8.48
C LEU A 258 28.45 8.33 -9.22
N GLN A 259 28.46 8.17 -10.54
CA GLN A 259 27.25 8.30 -11.35
C GLN A 259 26.23 7.23 -10.98
N GLU A 260 26.65 5.98 -10.75
CA GLU A 260 25.79 4.93 -10.20
C GLU A 260 25.19 5.33 -8.85
N CYS A 261 25.96 5.97 -7.95
CA CYS A 261 25.42 6.46 -6.68
C CYS A 261 24.35 7.55 -6.87
N VAL A 262 24.54 8.47 -7.82
CA VAL A 262 23.56 9.51 -8.17
C VAL A 262 22.30 8.88 -8.77
N ASP A 263 22.46 7.93 -9.69
CA ASP A 263 21.34 7.24 -10.32
C ASP A 263 20.55 6.40 -9.32
N LEU A 264 21.23 5.75 -8.37
CA LEU A 264 20.59 5.09 -7.23
C LEU A 264 19.82 6.08 -6.35
N LEU A 265 20.32 7.29 -6.13
CA LEU A 265 19.62 8.33 -5.36
C LEU A 265 18.40 8.91 -6.10
N ARG A 266 18.43 8.92 -7.44
CA ARG A 266 17.29 9.31 -8.29
C ARG A 266 16.19 8.25 -8.25
N ASP A 267 16.55 6.97 -8.20
CA ASP A 267 15.60 5.85 -8.09
C ASP A 267 15.07 5.69 -6.65
N ARG A 268 15.96 5.79 -5.66
CA ARG A 268 15.64 5.67 -4.23
C ARG A 268 16.26 6.85 -3.47
N PRO A 269 15.48 7.70 -2.79
CA PRO A 269 16.00 8.90 -2.11
C PRO A 269 16.80 8.60 -0.83
N GLN A 270 17.46 7.45 -0.75
CA GLN A 270 18.26 6.98 0.38
C GLN A 270 19.39 6.07 -0.11
N LEU A 271 20.60 6.33 0.37
CA LEU A 271 21.79 5.52 0.07
C LEU A 271 22.56 5.25 1.36
N ILE A 272 22.97 3.99 1.57
CA ILE A 272 23.74 3.57 2.74
C ILE A 272 25.11 3.06 2.28
N PHE A 273 26.16 3.78 2.66
CA PHE A 273 27.53 3.29 2.50
C PHE A 273 27.86 2.34 3.66
N TYR A 274 28.18 1.08 3.35
CA TYR A 274 28.61 0.07 4.32
C TYR A 274 30.07 -0.35 4.09
N GLY A 275 30.74 -0.83 5.12
CA GLY A 275 32.13 -1.31 5.03
C GLY A 275 32.96 -1.07 6.29
N PRO A 276 34.19 -1.60 6.35
CA PRO A 276 35.08 -1.52 7.52
C PRO A 276 35.27 -0.08 8.03
N PRO A 277 35.50 0.15 9.33
CA PRO A 277 35.81 1.48 9.84
C PRO A 277 37.08 2.04 9.16
N GLY A 278 37.10 3.35 8.89
CA GLY A 278 38.25 4.01 8.23
C GLY A 278 38.24 4.04 6.70
N THR A 279 37.25 3.44 6.02
CA THR A 279 37.16 3.41 4.54
C THR A 279 36.54 4.66 3.90
N GLY A 280 36.62 5.84 4.54
CA GLY A 280 36.17 7.10 3.93
C GLY A 280 34.67 7.28 3.68
N LYS A 281 33.80 6.38 4.16
CA LYS A 281 32.34 6.42 3.93
C LYS A 281 31.68 7.77 4.27
N THR A 282 31.98 8.30 5.46
CA THR A 282 31.47 9.61 5.89
C THR A 282 31.98 10.73 4.98
N TYR A 283 33.23 10.64 4.55
CA TYR A 283 33.86 11.63 3.69
C TYR A 283 33.18 11.67 2.31
N ILE A 284 33.01 10.52 1.66
CA ILE A 284 32.31 10.39 0.37
C ILE A 284 30.85 10.85 0.50
N ALA A 285 30.13 10.40 1.54
CA ALA A 285 28.72 10.77 1.74
C ALA A 285 28.54 12.29 1.89
N GLN A 286 29.44 12.97 2.62
CA GLN A 286 29.37 14.41 2.80
C GLN A 286 29.64 15.17 1.49
N HIS A 287 30.67 14.78 0.73
CA HIS A 287 31.02 15.46 -0.53
C HIS A 287 29.96 15.22 -1.60
N LEU A 288 29.42 14.00 -1.70
CA LEU A 288 28.31 13.70 -2.59
C LEU A 288 27.06 14.50 -2.20
N ALA A 289 26.72 14.59 -0.91
CA ALA A 289 25.57 15.37 -0.45
C ALA A 289 25.71 16.88 -0.78
N HIS A 290 26.90 17.47 -0.59
CA HIS A 290 27.14 18.87 -0.95
C HIS A 290 27.10 19.09 -2.47
N HIS A 291 27.61 18.15 -3.27
CA HIS A 291 27.49 18.22 -4.73
C HIS A 291 26.03 18.21 -5.19
N LEU A 292 25.19 17.40 -4.53
CA LEU A 292 23.79 17.22 -4.90
C LEU A 292 22.86 18.32 -4.40
N ALA A 293 23.08 18.82 -3.18
CA ALA A 293 22.15 19.72 -2.48
C ALA A 293 22.76 21.08 -2.10
N GLY A 294 24.03 21.33 -2.40
CA GLY A 294 24.75 22.54 -2.00
C GLY A 294 24.80 22.69 -0.48
N ASP A 295 24.38 23.85 0.01
CA ASP A 295 24.35 24.17 1.44
C ASP A 295 23.14 23.54 2.17
N ASN A 296 22.21 22.91 1.45
CA ASN A 296 21.01 22.29 2.03
C ASN A 296 21.28 20.88 2.57
N VAL A 297 22.35 20.73 3.35
CA VAL A 297 22.79 19.45 3.94
C VAL A 297 22.80 19.55 5.45
N ARG A 298 22.25 18.53 6.13
CA ARG A 298 22.28 18.42 7.60
C ARG A 298 22.89 17.08 8.01
N LEU A 299 24.00 17.13 8.74
CA LEU A 299 24.64 15.94 9.31
C LEU A 299 23.93 15.54 10.62
N VAL A 300 23.44 14.29 10.68
CA VAL A 300 22.86 13.69 11.89
C VAL A 300 23.66 12.43 12.24
N GLN A 301 24.07 12.28 13.50
CA GLN A 301 24.80 11.13 13.99
C GLN A 301 23.95 10.38 15.02
N PHE A 302 23.69 9.09 14.76
CA PHE A 302 22.96 8.23 15.69
C PHE A 302 23.85 7.74 16.82
N HIS A 303 23.26 7.63 18.01
CA HIS A 303 23.84 6.97 19.19
C HIS A 303 22.80 5.97 19.74
N PRO A 304 23.17 4.89 20.43
CA PRO A 304 22.19 3.95 21.01
C PRO A 304 21.14 4.57 21.95
N ALA A 305 21.40 5.76 22.48
CA ALA A 305 20.47 6.52 23.32
C ALA A 305 19.59 7.50 22.53
N TYR A 306 19.70 7.53 21.20
CA TYR A 306 18.96 8.43 20.33
C TYR A 306 17.55 7.89 20.12
N SER A 307 16.55 8.63 20.58
CA SER A 307 15.15 8.19 20.57
C SER A 307 14.37 8.78 19.40
N TYR A 308 13.16 8.26 19.16
CA TYR A 308 12.21 8.84 18.19
C TYR A 308 11.95 10.32 18.47
N GLU A 309 11.86 10.69 19.75
CA GLU A 309 11.60 12.05 20.21
C GLU A 309 12.73 13.03 19.88
N ASP A 310 13.94 12.51 19.67
CA ASP A 310 15.12 13.28 19.27
C ASP A 310 15.24 13.42 17.74
N PHE A 311 14.71 12.45 16.98
CA PHE A 311 14.86 12.38 15.52
C PHE A 311 13.69 12.99 14.73
N PHE A 312 12.46 12.69 15.15
CA PHE A 312 11.25 13.04 14.39
C PHE A 312 10.48 14.19 15.06
N GLU A 313 9.95 13.96 16.27
CA GLU A 313 9.29 14.98 17.09
C GLU A 313 9.15 14.54 18.54
N GLY A 314 9.34 15.45 19.49
CA GLY A 314 9.30 15.13 20.91
C GLY A 314 8.83 16.29 21.78
N TYR A 315 8.21 15.97 22.91
CA TYR A 315 7.80 16.95 23.90
C TYR A 315 9.02 17.43 24.71
N ARG A 316 9.31 18.73 24.64
CA ARG A 316 10.40 19.35 25.40
C ARG A 316 9.84 20.29 26.46
N PRO A 317 10.38 20.28 27.69
CA PRO A 317 9.94 21.18 28.74
C PRO A 317 10.19 22.64 28.34
N LEU A 318 9.30 23.53 28.77
CA LEU A 318 9.44 24.98 28.67
C LEU A 318 9.94 25.56 29.99
N GLU A 319 10.62 26.72 29.93
CA GLU A 319 11.13 27.41 31.12
C GLU A 319 10.01 27.82 32.08
N ASP A 320 8.82 28.15 31.56
CA ASP A 320 7.63 28.58 32.33
C ASP A 320 6.78 27.41 32.85
N GLY A 321 7.26 26.16 32.70
CA GLY A 321 6.50 24.96 33.00
C GLY A 321 5.66 24.47 31.82
N GLY A 322 5.33 23.17 31.84
CA GLY A 322 4.66 22.48 30.73
C GLY A 322 5.62 21.96 29.65
N PHE A 323 5.05 21.33 28.62
CA PHE A 323 5.79 20.73 27.52
C PHE A 323 5.31 21.27 26.18
N LYS A 324 6.24 21.49 25.25
CA LYS A 324 5.94 21.86 23.86
C LYS A 324 6.50 20.81 22.92
N LEU A 325 5.69 20.41 21.95
CA LEU A 325 6.14 19.56 20.86
C LEU A 325 7.16 20.32 20.01
N LYS A 326 8.36 19.78 19.85
CA LYS A 326 9.40 20.34 18.99
C LYS A 326 9.74 19.35 17.86
N PRO A 327 9.84 19.81 16.60
CA PRO A 327 10.27 18.95 15.50
C PRO A 327 11.76 18.60 15.64
N GLY A 328 12.06 17.33 15.41
CA GLY A 328 13.41 16.79 15.30
C GLY A 328 14.05 17.11 13.94
N PRO A 329 15.33 16.73 13.74
CA PRO A 329 16.10 17.10 12.57
C PRO A 329 15.58 16.55 11.24
N LEU A 330 14.77 15.47 11.22
CA LEU A 330 14.15 14.96 9.98
C LEU A 330 12.90 15.76 9.58
N ARG A 331 12.14 16.29 10.54
CA ARG A 331 10.88 17.03 10.30
C ARG A 331 11.10 18.50 9.93
N LYS A 332 12.29 19.06 10.22
CA LYS A 332 12.66 20.46 10.01
C LYS A 332 13.22 20.74 8.63
#